data_AF-A0A957YW56-F1
#
_entry.id   AF-A0A957YW56-F1
#
_cell.length_a   1.000
_cell.length_b   1.000
_cell.length_c   1.000
_cell.angle_alpha   90.00
_cell.angle_beta   90.00
_cell.angle_gamma   90.00
#
_symmetry.space_group_name_H-M   'P 1'
#
loop_
_entity.id
_entity.type
_entity.pdbx_description
1 polymer ?
#
loop_
_entity_poly.entity_id
_entity_poly.type
_entity_poly.pdbx_seq_one_letter_code
_entity_poly.pdbx_strand_id
1 'polypeptide(L)'
;MTESFDITCAVPRSGRTFENFLNRLKSFEIDHAAVETILRITRESKKRSSADYQEAVQFLDAAMREMPCFGLFIDRKRHHRPYRVGFLGHEWTINGVRVRVEGEEPHNGSSLIRLDEIDCAVVGLDELLTLTQYYLHDPTSVTKWGMYNYQVEKPTDIRIAGSAQLTRYNSVLQQEVQDIVGFFLISKPSSRYRSIYAPDADRPYPDDFLAHLAQNGRRVYVKGRYTGLVKAAYPELKIDSVEDVEDAVMAGQPGSVGLELVQTGNTIKQKGLLLHGAPLFLSESLWVVDYKRYLNSKALQTFVKSVKPASYFAEERIRQFALWYLALETNMGEAW
;
A
#
# COMPACT_ATOMS: atom_id res chain seq x y z
N MET A 1 -19.49 -8.26 28.01
CA MET A 1 -19.06 -6.86 27.86
C MET A 1 -19.83 -6.31 26.68
N THR A 2 -20.75 -5.37 26.91
CA THR A 2 -21.44 -4.66 25.83
C THR A 2 -20.40 -3.80 25.11
N GLU A 3 -20.18 -4.04 23.82
CA GLU A 3 -19.23 -3.25 23.03
C GLU A 3 -19.60 -1.75 23.10
N SER A 4 -18.61 -0.91 23.42
CA SER A 4 -18.76 0.53 23.64
C SER A 4 -18.72 1.35 22.35
N PHE A 5 -18.72 0.70 21.19
CA PHE A 5 -18.61 1.34 19.88
C PHE A 5 -19.67 0.80 18.91
N ASP A 6 -19.94 1.55 17.85
CA ASP A 6 -21.00 1.24 16.89
C ASP A 6 -20.46 0.51 15.65
N ILE A 7 -19.18 0.72 15.31
CA ILE A 7 -18.44 0.03 14.25
C ILE A 7 -16.96 -0.12 14.57
N THR A 8 -16.30 -1.09 13.93
CA THR A 8 -14.86 -1.32 13.95
C THR A 8 -14.22 -1.07 12.58
N CYS A 9 -13.10 -0.35 12.55
CA CYS A 9 -12.34 -0.01 11.35
C CYS A 9 -10.86 -0.39 11.50
N ALA A 10 -10.34 -1.23 10.62
CA ALA A 10 -8.90 -1.53 10.62
C ALA A 10 -8.09 -0.56 9.75
N VAL A 11 -6.94 -0.15 10.27
CA VAL A 11 -5.94 0.65 9.54
C VAL A 11 -4.54 0.10 9.81
N PRO A 12 -3.52 0.40 8.99
CA PRO A 12 -2.16 -0.04 9.29
C PRO A 12 -1.68 0.43 10.67
N ARG A 13 -0.99 -0.44 11.43
CA ARG A 13 -0.43 -0.10 12.78
C ARG A 13 0.54 1.09 12.78
N SER A 14 1.19 1.33 11.65
CA SER A 14 2.19 2.37 11.50
C SER A 14 2.51 2.62 10.04
N GLY A 15 3.36 3.62 9.80
CA GLY A 15 3.84 3.95 8.48
C GLY A 15 2.94 4.96 7.78
N ARG A 16 3.23 5.18 6.50
CA ARG A 16 2.71 6.32 5.76
C ARG A 16 1.19 6.33 5.62
N THR A 17 0.59 5.20 5.25
CA THR A 17 -0.87 5.07 5.13
C THR A 17 -1.56 5.42 6.44
N PHE A 18 -1.02 4.95 7.58
CA PHE A 18 -1.53 5.28 8.90
C PHE A 18 -1.40 6.78 9.22
N GLU A 19 -0.22 7.37 8.97
CA GLU A 19 -0.01 8.80 9.20
C GLU A 19 -0.95 9.67 8.36
N ASN A 20 -1.14 9.32 7.08
CA ASN A 20 -2.04 10.05 6.18
C ASN A 20 -3.51 9.85 6.58
N PHE A 21 -3.88 8.66 7.05
CA PHE A 21 -5.22 8.39 7.60
C PHE A 21 -5.51 9.26 8.82
N LEU A 22 -4.58 9.32 9.78
CA LEU A 22 -4.72 10.19 10.96
C LEU A 22 -4.82 11.67 10.59
N ASN A 23 -4.01 12.14 9.62
CA ASN A 23 -4.13 13.51 9.12
C ASN A 23 -5.49 13.75 8.45
N ARG A 24 -6.01 12.77 7.70
CA ARG A 24 -7.35 12.84 7.11
C ARG A 24 -8.43 12.92 8.18
N LEU A 25 -8.27 12.23 9.32
CA LEU A 25 -9.22 12.30 10.41
C LEU A 25 -9.37 13.71 11.00
N LYS A 26 -8.34 14.57 10.90
CA LYS A 26 -8.42 15.98 11.35
C LYS A 26 -9.45 16.81 10.58
N SER A 27 -9.98 16.32 9.44
CA SER A 27 -11.11 16.98 8.77
C SER A 27 -12.45 16.78 9.48
N PHE A 28 -12.50 15.93 10.51
CA PHE A 28 -13.67 15.74 11.36
C PHE A 28 -13.52 16.50 12.69
N GLU A 29 -14.65 16.67 13.38
CA GLU A 29 -14.73 17.24 14.73
C GLU A 29 -14.28 16.22 15.78
N ILE A 30 -12.98 15.88 15.75
CA ILE A 30 -12.35 14.96 16.72
C ILE A 30 -11.28 15.68 17.54
N ASP A 31 -10.73 15.02 18.55
CA ASP A 31 -9.60 15.56 19.31
C ASP A 31 -8.32 15.57 18.45
N HIS A 32 -7.99 16.74 17.89
CA HIS A 32 -6.79 16.94 17.09
C HIS A 32 -5.52 16.80 17.92
N ALA A 33 -5.53 17.13 19.22
CA ALA A 33 -4.38 16.99 20.09
C ALA A 33 -4.04 15.51 20.30
N ALA A 34 -5.06 14.66 20.50
CA ALA A 34 -4.86 13.21 20.54
C ALA A 34 -4.23 12.69 19.23
N VAL A 35 -4.71 13.15 18.07
CA VAL A 35 -4.14 12.76 16.78
C VAL A 35 -2.67 13.17 16.64
N GLU A 36 -2.31 14.39 17.03
CA GLU A 36 -0.91 14.86 16.97
C GLU A 36 0.00 14.06 17.92
N THR A 37 -0.47 13.75 19.13
CA THR A 37 0.26 12.90 20.08
C THR A 37 0.50 11.51 19.49
N ILE A 38 -0.52 10.90 18.88
CA ILE A 38 -0.40 9.58 18.25
C ILE A 38 0.60 9.61 17.10
N LEU A 39 0.53 10.63 16.24
CA LEU A 39 1.47 10.84 15.13
C LEU A 39 2.91 11.00 15.63
N ARG A 40 3.12 11.80 16.68
CA ARG A 40 4.44 12.04 17.27
C ARG A 40 5.04 10.74 17.83
N ILE A 41 4.31 10.02 18.67
CA ILE A 41 4.75 8.75 19.26
C ILE A 41 5.07 7.72 18.15
N THR A 42 4.22 7.62 17.13
CA THR A 42 4.42 6.69 16.01
C THR A 42 5.69 7.00 15.22
N ARG A 43 6.01 8.29 15.01
CA ARG A 43 7.25 8.73 14.35
C ARG A 43 8.48 8.47 15.21
N GLU A 44 8.39 8.68 16.52
CA GLU A 44 9.46 8.36 17.47
C GLU A 44 9.75 6.87 17.56
N SER A 45 8.70 6.03 17.56
CA SER A 45 8.82 4.56 17.53
C SER A 45 9.73 4.07 16.39
N LYS A 46 9.62 4.69 15.20
CA LYS A 46 10.48 4.33 14.05
C LYS A 46 11.96 4.60 14.31
N LYS A 47 12.29 5.63 15.11
CA LYS A 47 13.67 6.00 15.48
C LYS A 47 14.20 5.14 16.63
N ARG A 48 13.31 4.71 17.54
CA ARG A 48 13.63 3.94 18.74
C ARG A 48 13.45 2.43 18.59
N SER A 49 13.19 1.94 17.38
CA SER A 49 13.13 0.51 17.09
C SER A 49 14.44 -0.16 17.52
N SER A 50 14.37 -1.13 18.44
CA SER A 50 15.52 -1.76 19.07
C SER A 50 15.47 -3.29 18.94
N ALA A 51 16.63 -3.92 19.07
CA ALA A 51 16.73 -5.35 19.34
C ALA A 51 16.57 -5.68 20.83
N ASP A 52 16.74 -4.68 21.70
CA ASP A 52 16.51 -4.83 23.12
C ASP A 52 15.02 -4.72 23.44
N TYR A 53 14.47 -5.81 23.98
CA TYR A 53 13.09 -5.88 24.42
C TYR A 53 12.79 -4.93 25.58
N GLN A 54 13.71 -4.77 26.54
CA GLN A 54 13.52 -3.91 27.71
C GLN A 54 13.45 -2.44 27.30
N GLU A 55 14.32 -1.99 26.40
CA GLU A 55 14.26 -0.63 25.84
C GLU A 55 12.91 -0.38 25.13
N ALA A 56 12.43 -1.36 24.37
CA ALA A 56 11.17 -1.25 23.65
C ALA A 56 9.96 -1.20 24.60
N VAL A 57 9.98 -1.98 25.69
CA VAL A 57 8.95 -1.94 26.75
C VAL A 57 8.98 -0.61 27.51
N GLN A 58 10.16 -0.10 27.87
CA GLN A 58 10.27 1.21 28.52
C GLN A 58 9.68 2.33 27.65
N PHE A 59 9.91 2.26 26.33
CA PHE A 59 9.29 3.20 25.41
C PHE A 59 7.77 3.00 25.29
N LEU A 60 7.28 1.75 25.28
CA LEU A 60 5.85 1.47 25.32
C LEU A 60 5.20 2.04 26.58
N ASP A 61 5.79 1.84 27.76
CA ASP A 61 5.26 2.34 29.03
C ASP A 61 5.15 3.86 29.02
N ALA A 62 6.17 4.55 28.50
CA ALA A 62 6.14 6.00 28.34
C ALA A 62 5.02 6.44 27.36
N ALA A 63 4.90 5.76 26.22
CA ALA A 63 3.85 6.03 25.23
C ALA A 63 2.44 5.80 25.80
N MET A 64 2.22 4.70 26.52
CA MET A 64 0.92 4.35 27.11
C MET A 64 0.49 5.31 28.22
N ARG A 65 1.42 5.88 28.97
CA ARG A 65 1.12 6.93 29.97
C ARG A 65 0.64 8.22 29.34
N GLU A 66 1.15 8.56 28.16
CA GLU A 66 0.75 9.76 27.43
C GLU A 66 -0.51 9.53 26.59
N MET A 67 -0.61 8.36 25.96
CA MET A 67 -1.75 7.97 25.14
C MET A 67 -1.95 6.43 25.17
N PRO A 68 -3.02 5.91 25.79
CA PRO A 68 -3.21 4.48 26.03
C PRO A 68 -3.75 3.73 24.79
N CYS A 69 -3.17 3.96 23.61
CA CYS A 69 -3.59 3.38 22.35
C CYS A 69 -2.45 2.64 21.61
N PHE A 70 -1.37 2.29 22.31
CA PHE A 70 -0.18 1.68 21.74
C PHE A 70 0.05 0.25 22.26
N GLY A 71 0.72 -0.56 21.46
CA GLY A 71 1.15 -1.92 21.81
C GLY A 71 2.53 -2.23 21.25
N LEU A 72 3.14 -3.31 21.75
CA LEU A 72 4.42 -3.82 21.25
C LEU A 72 4.21 -4.93 20.22
N PHE A 73 4.88 -4.80 19.08
CA PHE A 73 4.78 -5.75 17.97
C PHE A 73 6.16 -6.21 17.52
N ILE A 74 6.20 -7.39 16.91
CA ILE A 74 7.41 -7.96 16.31
C ILE A 74 7.41 -7.66 14.80
N ASP A 75 8.27 -6.75 14.37
CA ASP A 75 8.55 -6.48 12.95
C ASP A 75 9.41 -7.60 12.37
N ARG A 76 8.73 -8.60 11.78
CA ARG A 76 9.35 -9.78 11.17
C ARG A 76 10.23 -9.45 9.95
N LYS A 77 10.14 -8.23 9.40
CA LYS A 77 10.95 -7.79 8.24
C LYS A 77 12.29 -7.19 8.66
N ARG A 78 12.56 -7.03 9.96
CA ARG A 78 13.74 -6.31 10.46
C ARG A 78 14.39 -7.04 11.63
N HIS A 79 15.08 -8.14 11.31
CA HIS A 79 15.74 -9.00 12.30
C HIS A 79 16.69 -8.27 13.27
N HIS A 80 17.31 -7.16 12.85
CA HIS A 80 18.21 -6.36 13.69
C HIS A 80 17.52 -5.34 14.62
N ARG A 81 16.21 -5.17 14.49
CA ARG A 81 15.39 -4.28 15.34
C ARG A 81 13.92 -4.74 15.35
N PRO A 82 13.67 -5.97 15.83
CA PRO A 82 12.37 -6.62 15.73
C PRO A 82 11.29 -5.96 16.59
N TYR A 83 11.62 -5.29 17.69
CA TYR A 83 10.60 -4.75 18.59
C TYR A 83 10.19 -3.34 18.19
N ARG A 84 8.88 -3.15 18.00
CA ARG A 84 8.34 -1.86 17.59
C ARG A 84 7.03 -1.55 18.30
N VAL A 85 6.95 -0.33 18.85
CA VAL A 85 5.70 0.21 19.38
C VAL A 85 4.82 0.67 18.23
N GLY A 86 3.61 0.15 18.12
CA GLY A 86 2.66 0.48 17.06
C GLY A 86 1.33 0.92 17.63
N PHE A 87 0.52 1.58 16.81
CA PHE A 87 -0.86 1.88 17.16
C PHE A 87 -1.62 0.56 17.35
N LEU A 88 -2.30 0.43 18.49
CA LEU A 88 -3.14 -0.72 18.84
C LEU A 88 -4.60 -0.42 18.52
N GLY A 89 -5.13 0.69 19.03
CA GLY A 89 -6.48 1.13 18.69
C GLY A 89 -6.99 2.27 19.54
N HIS A 90 -7.88 3.08 18.98
CA HIS A 90 -8.47 4.25 19.62
C HIS A 90 -9.92 4.44 19.14
N GLU A 91 -10.75 5.02 20.00
CA GLU A 91 -12.15 5.29 19.68
C GLU A 91 -12.32 6.77 19.29
N TRP A 92 -13.00 7.03 18.17
CA TRP A 92 -13.38 8.38 17.76
C TRP A 92 -14.87 8.43 17.42
N THR A 93 -15.51 9.55 17.74
CA THR A 93 -16.87 9.82 17.27
C THR A 93 -16.80 10.59 15.95
N ILE A 94 -17.28 10.01 14.87
CA ILE A 94 -17.27 10.62 13.53
C ILE A 94 -18.72 10.75 13.06
N ASN A 95 -19.19 11.99 12.93
CA ASN A 95 -20.59 12.31 12.58
C ASN A 95 -21.62 11.53 13.42
N GLY A 96 -21.39 11.46 14.74
CA GLY A 96 -22.27 10.78 15.69
C GLY A 96 -22.14 9.26 15.75
N VAL A 97 -21.25 8.66 14.96
CA VAL A 97 -20.93 7.22 15.01
C VAL A 97 -19.68 7.01 15.85
N ARG A 98 -19.73 6.16 16.88
CA ARG A 98 -18.55 5.75 17.65
C ARG A 98 -17.81 4.67 16.87
N VAL A 99 -16.61 5.02 16.41
CA VAL A 99 -15.76 4.17 15.58
C VAL A 99 -14.58 3.69 16.40
N ARG A 100 -14.47 2.38 16.60
CA ARG A 100 -13.25 1.74 17.12
C ARG A 100 -12.28 1.56 15.96
N VAL A 101 -11.22 2.34 15.92
CA VAL A 101 -10.17 2.18 14.91
C VAL A 101 -9.06 1.31 15.49
N GLU A 102 -8.71 0.24 14.79
CA GLU A 102 -7.72 -0.75 15.24
C GLU A 102 -6.52 -0.79 14.31
N GLY A 103 -5.34 -0.87 14.91
CA GLY A 103 -4.09 -0.98 14.18
C GLY A 103 -3.81 -2.43 13.82
N GLU A 104 -3.76 -2.72 12.52
CA GLU A 104 -3.52 -4.05 11.98
C GLU A 104 -2.36 -4.14 11.00
N GLU A 105 -1.88 -5.36 10.77
CA GLU A 105 -0.93 -5.60 9.69
C GLU A 105 -1.63 -5.36 8.35
N PRO A 106 -0.98 -4.68 7.37
CA PRO A 106 -1.67 -4.25 6.14
C PRO A 106 -2.40 -5.35 5.38
N HIS A 107 -1.92 -6.58 5.46
CA HIS A 107 -2.57 -7.73 4.84
C HIS A 107 -3.79 -8.20 5.65
N ASN A 108 -3.78 -8.14 6.98
CA ASN A 108 -4.87 -8.71 7.78
C ASN A 108 -6.24 -8.05 7.57
N GLY A 109 -6.30 -6.77 7.18
CA GLY A 109 -7.55 -6.03 7.10
C GLY A 109 -8.66 -6.72 6.29
N SER A 110 -8.35 -7.28 5.13
CA SER A 110 -9.35 -8.00 4.32
C SER A 110 -9.73 -9.36 4.91
N SER A 111 -8.81 -10.01 5.63
CA SER A 111 -9.08 -11.27 6.34
C SER A 111 -10.02 -11.05 7.52
N LEU A 112 -9.85 -9.94 8.25
CA LEU A 112 -10.70 -9.59 9.39
C LEU A 112 -12.13 -9.26 8.99
N ILE A 113 -12.34 -8.62 7.83
CA ILE A 113 -13.69 -8.43 7.25
C ILE A 113 -14.35 -9.79 7.02
N ARG A 114 -13.61 -10.74 6.42
CA ARG A 114 -14.14 -12.09 6.16
C ARG A 114 -14.46 -12.85 7.44
N LEU A 115 -13.67 -12.66 8.50
CA LEU A 115 -13.88 -13.29 9.80
C LEU A 115 -14.97 -12.61 10.63
N ASP A 116 -15.67 -11.62 10.08
CA ASP A 116 -16.69 -10.87 10.80
C ASP A 116 -16.10 -10.15 12.04
N GLU A 117 -14.81 -9.81 12.03
CA GLU A 117 -14.12 -9.15 13.14
C GLU A 117 -14.09 -7.62 13.00
N ILE A 118 -14.16 -7.10 11.76
CA ILE A 118 -14.21 -5.65 11.49
C ILE A 118 -15.26 -5.31 10.43
N ASP A 119 -15.79 -4.09 10.49
CA ASP A 119 -16.82 -3.63 9.57
C ASP A 119 -16.24 -3.02 8.28
N CYS A 120 -15.06 -2.43 8.39
CA CYS A 120 -14.36 -1.79 7.28
C CYS A 120 -12.86 -1.70 7.53
N ALA A 121 -12.10 -1.40 6.47
CA ALA A 121 -10.65 -1.22 6.55
C ALA A 121 -10.16 -0.19 5.54
N VAL A 122 -9.00 0.41 5.84
CA VAL A 122 -8.19 1.18 4.89
C VAL A 122 -6.99 0.36 4.46
N VAL A 123 -7.00 -0.15 3.22
CA VAL A 123 -5.95 -1.02 2.68
C VAL A 123 -5.55 -0.64 1.26
N GLY A 124 -4.33 -0.99 0.86
CA GLY A 124 -3.89 -0.87 -0.54
C GLY A 124 -4.56 -1.92 -1.42
N LEU A 125 -4.77 -1.62 -2.72
CA LEU A 125 -5.25 -2.62 -3.68
C LEU A 125 -4.28 -3.81 -3.77
N ASP A 126 -2.98 -3.55 -3.74
CA ASP A 126 -1.94 -4.58 -3.77
C ASP A 126 -2.12 -5.57 -2.62
N GLU A 127 -2.27 -5.08 -1.38
CA GLU A 127 -2.49 -5.93 -0.21
C GLU A 127 -3.85 -6.65 -0.29
N LEU A 128 -4.90 -5.95 -0.75
CA LEU A 128 -6.23 -6.54 -0.94
C LEU A 128 -6.17 -7.73 -1.92
N LEU A 129 -5.52 -7.56 -3.07
CA LEU A 129 -5.40 -8.59 -4.09
C LEU A 129 -4.61 -9.81 -3.60
N THR A 130 -3.57 -9.64 -2.79
CA THR A 130 -2.81 -10.79 -2.26
C THR A 130 -3.67 -11.79 -1.48
N LEU A 131 -4.80 -11.35 -0.91
CA LEU A 131 -5.69 -12.16 -0.09
C LEU A 131 -7.05 -12.46 -0.69
N THR A 132 -7.41 -11.77 -1.76
CA THR A 132 -8.75 -11.90 -2.37
C THR A 132 -8.71 -12.42 -3.79
N GLN A 133 -7.52 -12.66 -4.34
CA GLN A 133 -7.34 -13.10 -5.73
C GLN A 133 -8.20 -14.32 -6.10
N TYR A 134 -8.31 -15.30 -5.21
CA TYR A 134 -9.08 -16.52 -5.47
C TYR A 134 -10.60 -16.31 -5.48
N TYR A 135 -11.09 -15.14 -5.05
CA TYR A 135 -12.50 -14.74 -5.14
C TYR A 135 -12.86 -14.03 -6.44
N LEU A 136 -11.85 -13.63 -7.22
CA LEU A 136 -12.03 -12.93 -8.48
C LEU A 136 -12.22 -13.95 -9.61
N HIS A 137 -13.16 -13.66 -10.51
CA HIS A 137 -13.39 -14.40 -11.75
C HIS A 137 -12.15 -14.38 -12.64
N ASP A 138 -11.73 -13.17 -12.99
CA ASP A 138 -10.50 -12.91 -13.73
C ASP A 138 -9.61 -11.94 -12.92
N PRO A 139 -8.73 -12.47 -12.07
CA PRO A 139 -7.79 -11.64 -11.31
C PRO A 139 -6.81 -10.86 -12.18
N THR A 140 -6.53 -11.33 -13.40
CA THR A 140 -5.55 -10.69 -14.31
C THR A 140 -6.07 -9.37 -14.87
N SER A 141 -7.39 -9.22 -14.96
CA SER A 141 -8.04 -7.98 -15.36
C SER A 141 -8.03 -6.87 -14.29
N VAL A 142 -7.73 -7.21 -13.03
CA VAL A 142 -7.79 -6.26 -11.90
C VAL A 142 -6.45 -5.55 -11.71
N THR A 143 -6.06 -4.77 -12.72
CA THR A 143 -4.85 -3.92 -12.67
C THR A 143 -5.10 -2.57 -11.99
N LYS A 144 -6.35 -2.24 -11.73
CA LYS A 144 -6.79 -1.00 -11.07
C LYS A 144 -8.06 -1.32 -10.26
N TRP A 145 -8.26 -0.63 -9.14
CA TRP A 145 -9.32 -0.99 -8.20
C TRP A 145 -10.75 -0.85 -8.75
N GLY A 146 -10.94 -0.01 -9.78
CA GLY A 146 -12.24 0.17 -10.44
C GLY A 146 -12.81 -1.11 -11.06
N MET A 147 -11.97 -2.11 -11.33
CA MET A 147 -12.39 -3.41 -11.87
C MET A 147 -12.72 -4.44 -10.79
N TYR A 148 -12.25 -4.23 -9.55
CA TYR A 148 -12.28 -5.26 -8.51
C TYR A 148 -13.70 -5.75 -8.20
N ASN A 149 -14.63 -4.84 -7.88
CA ASN A 149 -15.99 -5.22 -7.47
C ASN A 149 -16.76 -5.97 -8.57
N TYR A 150 -16.44 -5.73 -9.86
CA TYR A 150 -17.06 -6.42 -11.00
C TYR A 150 -16.55 -7.85 -11.17
N GLN A 151 -15.35 -8.14 -10.66
CA GLN A 151 -14.71 -9.43 -10.78
C GLN A 151 -14.98 -10.34 -9.58
N VAL A 152 -15.54 -9.83 -8.48
CA VAL A 152 -15.85 -10.67 -7.30
C VAL A 152 -17.03 -11.60 -7.59
N GLU A 153 -16.79 -12.91 -7.62
CA GLU A 153 -17.81 -13.94 -7.92
C GLU A 153 -18.18 -14.82 -6.72
N LYS A 154 -17.19 -15.17 -5.90
CA LYS A 154 -17.34 -16.14 -4.81
C LYS A 154 -17.97 -15.50 -3.57
N PRO A 155 -18.50 -16.27 -2.60
CA PRO A 155 -19.22 -15.73 -1.46
C PRO A 155 -18.26 -15.00 -0.52
N THR A 156 -17.96 -13.75 -0.86
CA THR A 156 -17.25 -12.80 -0.03
C THR A 156 -18.03 -11.50 -0.04
N ASP A 157 -18.20 -10.93 1.15
CA ASP A 157 -18.87 -9.66 1.36
C ASP A 157 -17.89 -8.49 1.23
N ILE A 158 -16.61 -8.74 0.95
CA ILE A 158 -15.60 -7.71 0.76
C ILE A 158 -15.92 -6.88 -0.48
N ARG A 159 -16.17 -5.59 -0.30
CA ARG A 159 -16.36 -4.62 -1.40
C ARG A 159 -15.52 -3.37 -1.21
N ILE A 160 -15.03 -2.81 -2.31
CA ILE A 160 -14.39 -1.49 -2.31
C ILE A 160 -15.48 -0.42 -2.36
N ALA A 161 -15.54 0.43 -1.35
CA ALA A 161 -16.44 1.59 -1.32
C ALA A 161 -15.90 2.76 -2.16
N GLY A 162 -14.57 2.89 -2.26
CA GLY A 162 -13.91 3.88 -3.10
C GLY A 162 -12.50 4.18 -2.62
N SER A 163 -11.86 5.15 -3.27
CA SER A 163 -10.55 5.64 -2.85
C SER A 163 -10.64 6.39 -1.52
N ALA A 164 -9.67 6.14 -0.64
CA ALA A 164 -9.51 6.92 0.59
C ALA A 164 -8.84 8.28 0.34
N GLN A 165 -8.28 8.51 -0.86
CA GLN A 165 -7.58 9.73 -1.27
C GLN A 165 -6.62 10.29 -0.20
N LEU A 166 -5.87 9.40 0.43
CA LEU A 166 -4.88 9.79 1.43
C LEU A 166 -3.72 10.50 0.73
N THR A 167 -3.53 11.79 1.02
CA THR A 167 -2.46 12.61 0.45
C THR A 167 -1.31 12.78 1.41
N ARG A 168 -0.17 13.18 0.84
CA ARG A 168 0.99 13.65 1.57
C ARG A 168 1.71 14.73 0.77
N TYR A 169 2.41 15.59 1.49
CA TYR A 169 3.30 16.55 0.86
C TYR A 169 4.37 15.85 0.01
N ASN A 170 4.46 16.28 -1.26
CA ASN A 170 5.42 15.83 -2.23
C ASN A 170 6.45 16.94 -2.48
N SER A 171 7.71 16.65 -2.20
CA SER A 171 8.80 17.63 -2.33
C SER A 171 9.21 17.94 -3.77
N VAL A 172 8.84 17.11 -4.74
CA VAL A 172 9.18 17.33 -6.15
C VAL A 172 8.22 18.37 -6.74
N LEU A 173 6.93 18.22 -6.47
CA LEU A 173 5.89 19.13 -6.96
C LEU A 173 5.51 20.24 -5.96
N GLN A 174 6.12 20.24 -4.77
CA GLN A 174 5.89 21.19 -3.67
C GLN A 174 4.40 21.33 -3.26
N GLN A 175 3.64 20.23 -3.35
CA GLN A 175 2.20 20.20 -3.06
C GLN A 175 1.75 18.85 -2.51
N GLU A 176 0.53 18.78 -1.99
CA GLU A 176 -0.11 17.51 -1.57
C GLU A 176 -0.40 16.64 -2.80
N VAL A 177 0.10 15.40 -2.75
CA VAL A 177 -0.13 14.39 -3.79
C VAL A 177 -0.60 13.11 -3.12
N GLN A 178 -1.57 12.43 -3.74
CA GLN A 178 -2.10 11.18 -3.25
C GLN A 178 -1.01 10.10 -3.14
N ASP A 179 -1.11 9.30 -2.08
CA ASP A 179 -0.24 8.16 -1.84
C ASP A 179 -0.61 6.97 -2.74
N ILE A 180 -0.15 7.04 -3.99
CA ILE A 180 -0.29 6.01 -5.02
C ILE A 180 1.05 5.29 -5.19
N VAL A 181 1.00 3.98 -5.44
CA VAL A 181 2.14 3.17 -5.87
C VAL A 181 1.82 2.46 -7.17
N GLY A 182 2.80 2.32 -8.05
CA GLY A 182 2.69 1.51 -9.26
C GLY A 182 3.59 0.30 -9.15
N PHE A 183 3.15 -0.84 -9.67
CA PHE A 183 3.97 -2.04 -9.77
C PHE A 183 4.71 -2.05 -11.10
N PHE A 184 6.00 -1.72 -11.08
CA PHE A 184 6.80 -1.49 -12.28
C PHE A 184 7.81 -2.59 -12.51
N LEU A 185 8.18 -2.74 -13.77
CA LEU A 185 9.38 -3.45 -14.17
C LEU A 185 10.60 -2.57 -13.93
N ILE A 186 11.63 -3.13 -13.30
CA ILE A 186 12.91 -2.46 -13.06
C ILE A 186 14.08 -3.30 -13.60
N SER A 187 15.14 -2.63 -14.06
CA SER A 187 16.34 -3.31 -14.55
C SER A 187 17.61 -2.55 -14.25
N LYS A 188 18.76 -3.22 -14.36
CA LYS A 188 20.04 -2.51 -14.52
C LYS A 188 20.07 -1.74 -15.84
N PRO A 189 20.83 -0.64 -15.91
CA PRO A 189 21.25 -0.07 -17.18
C PRO A 189 22.01 -1.13 -17.99
N SER A 190 21.63 -1.33 -19.24
CA SER A 190 22.37 -2.23 -20.14
C SER A 190 23.26 -1.40 -21.05
N SER A 191 24.53 -1.80 -21.22
CA SER A 191 25.39 -1.23 -22.26
C SER A 191 24.91 -1.55 -23.69
N ARG A 192 24.01 -2.54 -23.85
CA ARG A 192 23.41 -2.93 -25.14
C ARG A 192 22.10 -2.21 -25.47
N TYR A 193 21.46 -1.60 -24.48
CA TYR A 193 20.18 -0.93 -24.64
C TYR A 193 20.30 0.44 -23.97
N ARG A 194 20.89 1.39 -24.71
CA ARG A 194 20.76 2.81 -24.38
C ARG A 194 19.29 3.22 -24.58
N SER A 195 18.86 4.19 -23.78
CA SER A 195 17.56 4.86 -23.86
C SER A 195 17.05 4.96 -25.30
N ILE A 196 15.75 4.71 -25.52
CA ILE A 196 15.05 4.96 -26.79
C ILE A 196 15.13 6.43 -27.25
N TYR A 197 15.60 7.33 -26.39
CA TYR A 197 15.89 8.73 -26.70
C TYR A 197 17.37 9.00 -27.06
N ALA A 198 18.22 7.96 -27.06
CA ALA A 198 19.59 8.06 -27.54
C ALA A 198 19.62 7.87 -29.07
N PRO A 199 20.23 8.78 -29.84
CA PRO A 199 20.14 8.80 -31.30
C PRO A 199 20.80 7.62 -32.04
N ASP A 200 21.48 6.70 -31.34
CA ASP A 200 22.25 5.57 -31.91
C ASP A 200 21.96 4.21 -31.22
N ALA A 201 20.73 3.96 -30.74
CA ALA A 201 20.37 2.67 -30.15
C ALA A 201 20.03 1.63 -31.24
N ASP A 202 21.02 0.82 -31.63
CA ASP A 202 20.93 -0.21 -32.70
C ASP A 202 19.94 -1.38 -32.42
N ARG A 203 19.27 -1.39 -31.26
CA ARG A 203 18.17 -2.31 -30.96
C ARG A 203 17.10 -1.62 -30.12
N PRO A 204 15.87 -1.43 -30.63
CA PRO A 204 14.77 -0.92 -29.82
C PRO A 204 14.50 -1.90 -28.66
N TYR A 205 14.09 -1.34 -27.52
CA TYR A 205 13.50 -2.13 -26.45
C TYR A 205 12.27 -2.86 -27.02
N PRO A 206 12.05 -4.15 -26.73
CA PRO A 206 10.81 -4.82 -27.10
C PRO A 206 9.60 -4.05 -26.60
N ASP A 207 8.61 -3.81 -27.47
CA ASP A 207 7.36 -3.12 -27.12
C ASP A 207 6.61 -3.83 -25.96
N ASP A 208 6.75 -5.17 -25.88
CA ASP A 208 6.31 -5.99 -24.76
C ASP A 208 7.49 -6.78 -24.15
N PHE A 209 8.16 -6.14 -23.19
CA PHE A 209 9.31 -6.72 -22.51
C PHE A 209 8.96 -7.95 -21.67
N LEU A 210 7.74 -8.05 -21.13
CA LEU A 210 7.32 -9.22 -20.36
C LEU A 210 7.14 -10.44 -21.26
N ALA A 211 6.52 -10.28 -22.43
CA ALA A 211 6.44 -11.34 -23.43
C ALA A 211 7.84 -11.81 -23.88
N HIS A 212 8.77 -10.86 -24.07
CA HIS A 212 10.17 -11.20 -24.38
C HIS A 212 10.81 -12.03 -23.26
N LEU A 213 10.61 -11.67 -21.99
CA LEU A 213 11.16 -12.41 -20.85
C LEU A 213 10.59 -13.82 -20.73
N ALA A 214 9.29 -14.00 -20.97
CA ALA A 214 8.64 -15.31 -20.98
C ALA A 214 9.27 -16.25 -22.02
N GLN A 215 9.50 -15.75 -23.23
CA GLN A 215 10.07 -16.54 -24.33
C GLN A 215 11.57 -16.81 -24.17
N ASN A 216 12.33 -15.83 -23.67
CA ASN A 216 13.80 -15.89 -23.62
C ASN A 216 14.32 -16.38 -22.25
N GLY A 217 13.41 -16.66 -21.32
CA GLY A 217 13.66 -17.44 -20.12
C GLY A 217 14.64 -16.81 -19.12
N ARG A 218 14.60 -15.49 -18.95
CA ARG A 218 15.41 -14.76 -17.94
C ARG A 218 14.69 -14.69 -16.60
N ARG A 219 15.44 -14.51 -15.52
CA ARG A 219 14.91 -14.42 -14.14
C ARG A 219 14.18 -13.09 -13.92
N VAL A 220 13.01 -13.20 -13.30
CA VAL A 220 12.20 -12.06 -12.84
C VAL A 220 12.11 -12.12 -11.33
N TYR A 221 12.76 -11.18 -10.64
CA TYR A 221 12.74 -11.10 -9.20
C TYR A 221 11.45 -10.41 -8.73
N VAL A 222 10.76 -11.02 -7.77
CA VAL A 222 9.51 -10.49 -7.22
C VAL A 222 9.55 -10.63 -5.71
N LYS A 223 9.05 -9.63 -4.98
CA LYS A 223 8.91 -9.75 -3.53
C LYS A 223 7.97 -10.91 -3.18
N GLY A 224 8.35 -11.77 -2.25
CA GLY A 224 7.64 -13.03 -1.98
C GLY A 224 6.12 -12.93 -1.87
N ARG A 225 5.60 -11.90 -1.19
CA ARG A 225 4.16 -11.65 -1.03
C ARG A 225 3.38 -11.38 -2.33
N TYR A 226 4.04 -10.93 -3.39
CA TYR A 226 3.43 -10.65 -4.70
C TYR A 226 3.60 -11.80 -5.69
N THR A 227 4.34 -12.85 -5.33
CA THR A 227 4.62 -13.99 -6.22
C THR A 227 3.35 -14.63 -6.77
N GLY A 228 2.32 -14.82 -5.94
CA GLY A 228 1.04 -15.41 -6.37
C GLY A 228 0.32 -14.56 -7.40
N LEU A 229 0.31 -13.24 -7.18
CA LEU A 229 -0.30 -12.27 -8.10
C LEU A 229 0.42 -12.29 -9.45
N VAL A 230 1.75 -12.23 -9.46
CA VAL A 230 2.53 -12.24 -10.71
C VAL A 230 2.41 -13.59 -11.44
N LYS A 231 2.47 -14.72 -10.73
CA LYS A 231 2.33 -16.05 -11.36
C LYS A 231 0.98 -16.26 -12.03
N ALA A 232 -0.09 -15.70 -11.46
CA ALA A 232 -1.40 -15.80 -12.08
C ALA A 232 -1.52 -14.92 -13.33
N ALA A 233 -0.98 -13.69 -13.29
CA ALA A 233 -1.02 -12.77 -14.42
C ALA A 233 -0.05 -13.17 -15.54
N TYR A 234 1.10 -13.76 -15.19
CA TYR A 234 2.17 -14.09 -16.11
C TYR A 234 2.76 -15.49 -15.78
N PRO A 235 2.02 -16.57 -16.08
CA PRO A 235 2.40 -17.93 -15.68
C PRO A 235 3.71 -18.43 -16.29
N GLU A 236 4.08 -17.89 -17.45
CA GLU A 236 5.29 -18.29 -18.20
C GLU A 236 6.57 -17.60 -17.72
N LEU A 237 6.48 -16.62 -16.80
CA LEU A 237 7.67 -15.94 -16.28
C LEU A 237 8.44 -16.83 -15.31
N LYS A 238 9.77 -16.84 -15.43
CA LYS A 238 10.67 -17.50 -14.48
C LYS A 238 10.85 -16.62 -13.23
N ILE A 239 9.91 -16.74 -12.32
CA ILE A 239 9.82 -15.90 -11.12
C ILE A 239 10.69 -16.46 -9.98
N ASP A 240 11.58 -15.62 -9.47
CA ASP A 240 12.36 -15.86 -8.25
C ASP A 240 11.85 -14.96 -7.12
N SER A 241 11.35 -15.57 -6.05
CA SER A 241 10.90 -14.86 -4.86
C SER A 241 12.09 -14.37 -4.04
N VAL A 242 12.14 -13.07 -3.77
CA VAL A 242 13.22 -12.42 -3.00
C VAL A 242 12.67 -11.47 -1.93
N GLU A 243 13.52 -11.05 -1.00
CA GLU A 243 13.15 -10.09 0.05
C GLU A 243 13.30 -8.63 -0.41
N ASP A 244 14.43 -8.31 -1.05
CA ASP A 244 14.77 -7.02 -1.66
C ASP A 244 14.93 -7.23 -3.18
N VAL A 245 13.99 -6.70 -3.95
CA VAL A 245 13.94 -6.91 -5.41
C VAL A 245 15.06 -6.12 -6.08
N GLU A 246 15.28 -4.89 -5.63
CA GLU A 246 16.28 -4.00 -6.20
C GLU A 246 17.70 -4.58 -6.03
N ASP A 247 18.04 -5.12 -4.85
CA ASP A 247 19.33 -5.78 -4.61
C ASP A 247 19.46 -7.08 -5.41
N ALA A 248 18.39 -7.87 -5.52
CA ALA A 248 18.41 -9.08 -6.33
C ALA A 248 18.65 -8.78 -7.82
N VAL A 249 18.04 -7.71 -8.35
CA VAL A 249 18.33 -7.22 -9.70
C VAL A 249 19.80 -6.81 -9.80
N MET A 250 20.31 -6.05 -8.82
CA MET A 250 21.70 -5.60 -8.75
C MET A 250 22.73 -6.73 -8.64
N ALA A 251 22.40 -7.83 -7.99
CA ALA A 251 23.26 -9.02 -7.91
C ALA A 251 23.07 -10.00 -9.09
N GLY A 252 21.92 -9.92 -9.77
CA GLY A 252 21.52 -10.83 -10.83
C GLY A 252 22.37 -10.74 -12.11
N GLN A 253 22.30 -11.79 -12.92
CA GLN A 253 22.96 -11.86 -14.23
C GLN A 253 22.45 -10.76 -15.19
N PRO A 254 23.25 -10.35 -16.19
CA PRO A 254 22.81 -9.41 -17.21
C PRO A 254 21.46 -9.80 -17.84
N GLY A 255 20.54 -8.83 -17.90
CA GLY A 255 19.19 -9.06 -18.41
C GLY A 255 18.19 -9.62 -17.39
N SER A 256 18.60 -9.82 -16.13
CA SER A 256 17.65 -10.03 -15.03
C SER A 256 16.87 -8.75 -14.74
N VAL A 257 15.62 -8.89 -14.33
CA VAL A 257 14.72 -7.79 -14.01
C VAL A 257 14.00 -8.02 -12.70
N GLY A 258 13.39 -6.97 -12.17
CA GLY A 258 12.55 -7.01 -10.99
C GLY A 258 11.16 -6.48 -11.28
N LEU A 259 10.16 -6.97 -10.56
CA LEU A 259 8.85 -6.31 -10.44
C LEU A 259 8.71 -5.76 -9.03
N GLU A 260 8.60 -4.43 -8.91
CA GLU A 260 8.64 -3.73 -7.63
C GLU A 260 7.57 -2.63 -7.54
N LEU A 261 7.06 -2.39 -6.33
CA LEU A 261 6.19 -1.26 -6.05
C LEU A 261 7.00 0.02 -5.93
N VAL A 262 6.80 0.92 -6.87
CA VAL A 262 7.45 2.22 -6.91
C VAL A 262 6.45 3.32 -6.59
N GLN A 263 6.82 4.16 -5.64
CA GLN A 263 6.06 5.37 -5.30
C GLN A 263 6.75 6.63 -5.82
N THR A 264 7.95 6.90 -5.31
CA THR A 264 8.74 8.10 -5.64
C THR A 264 9.92 7.79 -6.55
N GLY A 265 10.36 6.53 -6.63
CA GLY A 265 11.53 6.14 -7.43
C GLY A 265 12.88 6.38 -6.75
N ASN A 266 12.93 6.91 -5.53
CA ASN A 266 14.21 7.24 -4.86
C ASN A 266 15.16 6.04 -4.73
N THR A 267 14.67 4.88 -4.31
CA THR A 267 15.50 3.67 -4.18
C THR A 267 16.04 3.22 -5.53
N ILE A 268 15.19 3.24 -6.56
CA ILE A 268 15.56 2.88 -7.94
C ILE A 268 16.68 3.80 -8.44
N LYS A 269 16.50 5.11 -8.30
CA LYS A 269 17.50 6.13 -8.67
C LYS A 269 18.81 5.97 -7.89
N GLN A 270 18.74 5.78 -6.57
CA GLN A 270 19.92 5.60 -5.71
C GLN A 270 20.73 4.36 -6.07
N LYS A 271 20.06 3.26 -6.42
CA LYS A 271 20.69 2.02 -6.86
C LYS A 271 21.09 2.04 -8.35
N GLY A 272 20.85 3.15 -9.06
CA GLY A 272 21.18 3.31 -10.47
C GLY A 272 20.39 2.37 -11.39
N LEU A 273 19.19 1.96 -10.97
CA LEU A 273 18.28 1.12 -11.74
C LEU A 273 17.42 1.99 -12.67
N LEU A 274 16.89 1.35 -13.71
CA LEU A 274 15.91 1.92 -14.62
C LEU A 274 14.52 1.39 -14.26
N LEU A 275 13.52 2.25 -14.39
CA LEU A 275 12.10 1.91 -14.36
C LEU A 275 11.61 1.83 -15.80
N HIS A 276 10.69 0.91 -16.11
CA HIS A 276 10.24 0.68 -17.49
C HIS A 276 8.73 0.80 -17.64
N GLY A 277 8.33 1.55 -18.66
CA GLY A 277 6.98 1.56 -19.21
C GLY A 277 5.90 1.99 -18.21
N ALA A 278 4.67 1.55 -18.45
CA ALA A 278 3.55 1.78 -17.56
C ALA A 278 3.52 0.74 -16.42
N PRO A 279 2.98 1.09 -15.24
CA PRO A 279 2.85 0.12 -14.15
C PRO A 279 1.88 -1.00 -14.53
N LEU A 280 2.23 -2.24 -14.17
CA LEU A 280 1.43 -3.43 -14.41
C LEU A 280 0.11 -3.39 -13.65
N PHE A 281 0.12 -2.81 -12.45
CA PHE A 281 -1.09 -2.44 -11.74
C PHE A 281 -0.81 -1.24 -10.81
N LEU A 282 -1.88 -0.53 -10.47
CA LEU A 282 -1.86 0.64 -9.59
C LEU A 282 -2.50 0.31 -8.26
N SER A 283 -1.84 0.67 -7.16
CA SER A 283 -2.40 0.58 -5.82
C SER A 283 -2.47 1.96 -5.17
N GLU A 284 -3.60 2.22 -4.53
CA GLU A 284 -3.83 3.37 -3.68
C GLU A 284 -4.56 2.90 -2.42
N SER A 285 -4.61 3.73 -1.39
CA SER A 285 -5.40 3.40 -0.18
C SER A 285 -6.90 3.46 -0.49
N LEU A 286 -7.62 2.41 -0.13
CA LEU A 286 -9.03 2.20 -0.43
C LEU A 286 -9.82 2.01 0.86
N TRP A 287 -11.05 2.51 0.86
CA TRP A 287 -12.07 2.09 1.80
C TRP A 287 -12.65 0.75 1.35
N VAL A 288 -12.40 -0.29 2.13
CA VAL A 288 -12.95 -1.63 1.93
C VAL A 288 -13.96 -1.91 3.03
N VAL A 289 -15.11 -2.46 2.70
CA VAL A 289 -16.23 -2.66 3.61
C VAL A 289 -16.71 -4.10 3.60
N ASP A 290 -17.17 -4.57 4.75
CA ASP A 290 -18.11 -5.69 4.80
C ASP A 290 -19.45 -5.22 4.21
N TYR A 291 -19.75 -5.66 3.00
CA TYR A 291 -20.95 -5.25 2.29
C TYR A 291 -22.23 -5.80 2.93
N LYS A 292 -22.20 -7.02 3.47
CA LYS A 292 -23.35 -7.62 4.14
C LYS A 292 -23.69 -6.85 5.41
N ARG A 293 -22.70 -6.45 6.21
CA ARG A 293 -22.93 -5.55 7.35
C ARG A 293 -23.34 -4.16 6.90
N TYR A 294 -22.75 -3.63 5.84
CA TYR A 294 -23.12 -2.34 5.28
C TYR A 294 -24.61 -2.27 4.92
N LEU A 295 -25.17 -3.33 4.34
CA LEU A 295 -26.60 -3.38 4.02
C LEU A 295 -27.51 -3.31 5.26
N ASN A 296 -27.03 -3.75 6.43
CA ASN A 296 -27.83 -3.92 7.64
C ASN A 296 -27.51 -2.91 8.76
N SER A 297 -26.37 -2.21 8.70
CA SER A 297 -25.90 -1.29 9.73
C SER A 297 -26.02 0.18 9.30
N LYS A 298 -26.96 0.90 9.92
CA LYS A 298 -27.09 2.36 9.74
C LYS A 298 -25.86 3.13 10.19
N ALA A 299 -25.17 2.64 11.22
CA ALA A 299 -23.93 3.23 11.72
C ALA A 299 -22.82 3.14 10.65
N LEU A 300 -22.63 1.96 10.06
CA LEU A 300 -21.65 1.76 9.00
C LEU A 300 -21.99 2.56 7.74
N GLN A 301 -23.26 2.61 7.34
CA GLN A 301 -23.70 3.45 6.21
C GLN A 301 -23.41 4.93 6.46
N THR A 302 -23.69 5.42 7.67
CA THR A 302 -23.44 6.82 8.07
C THR A 302 -21.94 7.11 8.06
N PHE A 303 -21.12 6.22 8.60
CA PHE A 303 -19.68 6.35 8.60
C PHE A 303 -19.10 6.37 7.18
N VAL A 304 -19.45 5.39 6.34
CA VAL A 304 -18.97 5.31 4.94
C VAL A 304 -19.39 6.57 4.17
N LYS A 305 -20.60 7.08 4.36
CA LYS A 305 -21.03 8.36 3.77
C LYS A 305 -20.21 9.55 4.27
N SER A 306 -19.81 9.52 5.55
CA SER A 306 -19.04 10.60 6.19
C SER A 306 -17.60 10.69 5.70
N VAL A 307 -16.95 9.54 5.48
CA VAL A 307 -15.57 9.50 4.96
C VAL A 307 -15.46 9.82 3.47
N LYS A 308 -16.61 9.89 2.76
CA LYS A 308 -16.74 10.28 1.34
C LYS A 308 -15.70 9.58 0.45
N PRO A 309 -15.72 8.24 0.33
CA PRO A 309 -14.82 7.53 -0.56
C PRO A 309 -14.96 8.07 -1.98
N ALA A 310 -13.85 8.41 -2.63
CA ALA A 310 -13.90 8.96 -3.97
C ALA A 310 -14.18 7.86 -5.01
N SER A 311 -15.05 8.17 -5.97
CA SER A 311 -15.35 7.27 -7.08
C SER A 311 -14.15 7.14 -8.01
N TYR A 312 -14.13 6.08 -8.81
CA TYR A 312 -13.01 5.77 -9.69
C TYR A 312 -12.76 6.88 -10.72
N PHE A 313 -13.83 7.45 -11.28
CA PHE A 313 -13.77 8.53 -12.25
C PHE A 313 -13.95 9.93 -11.64
N ALA A 314 -13.81 10.08 -10.32
CA ALA A 314 -13.85 11.39 -9.69
C ALA A 314 -12.73 12.29 -10.24
N GLU A 315 -13.08 13.51 -10.65
CA GLU A 315 -12.15 14.48 -11.25
C GLU A 315 -10.90 14.69 -10.38
N GLU A 316 -11.08 14.92 -9.08
CA GLU A 316 -9.95 15.11 -8.16
C GLU A 316 -9.06 13.86 -8.07
N ARG A 317 -9.62 12.64 -8.12
CA ARG A 317 -8.79 11.41 -8.12
C ARG A 317 -7.96 11.32 -9.39
N ILE A 318 -8.54 11.65 -10.54
CA ILE A 318 -7.82 11.66 -11.82
C ILE A 318 -6.70 12.70 -11.79
N ARG A 319 -6.97 13.89 -11.23
CA ARG A 319 -5.97 14.94 -11.01
C ARG A 319 -4.82 14.43 -10.13
N GLN A 320 -5.13 13.80 -9.00
CA GLN A 320 -4.14 13.25 -8.07
C GLN A 320 -3.29 12.14 -8.71
N PHE A 321 -3.90 11.29 -9.53
CA PHE A 321 -3.18 10.28 -10.31
C PHE A 321 -2.19 10.93 -11.28
N ALA A 322 -2.60 11.97 -12.02
CA ALA A 322 -1.72 12.70 -12.92
C ALA A 322 -0.57 13.40 -12.16
N LEU A 323 -0.85 13.99 -11.00
CA LEU A 323 0.19 14.59 -10.14
C LEU A 323 1.18 13.55 -9.63
N TRP A 324 0.72 12.38 -9.21
CA TRP A 324 1.62 11.29 -8.80
C TRP A 324 2.54 10.85 -9.95
N TYR A 325 1.97 10.64 -11.14
CA TYR A 325 2.74 10.22 -12.32
C TYR A 325 3.79 11.28 -12.71
N LEU A 326 3.39 12.54 -12.77
CA LEU A 326 4.29 13.67 -13.05
C LEU A 326 5.40 13.77 -12.00
N ALA A 327 5.08 13.59 -10.72
CA ALA A 327 6.08 13.65 -9.65
C ALA A 327 7.09 12.51 -9.77
N LEU A 328 6.63 11.31 -10.12
CA LEU A 328 7.48 10.13 -10.29
C LEU A 328 8.41 10.30 -11.50
N GLU A 329 7.86 10.66 -12.66
CA GLU A 329 8.62 10.95 -13.89
C GLU A 329 9.68 12.03 -13.65
N THR A 330 9.27 13.17 -13.07
CA THR A 330 10.18 14.29 -12.76
C THR A 330 11.31 13.85 -11.80
N ASN A 331 11.00 13.02 -10.80
CA ASN A 331 12.02 12.55 -9.86
C ASN A 331 13.02 11.57 -10.49
N MET A 332 12.52 10.69 -11.36
CA MET A 332 13.30 9.66 -12.03
C MET A 332 14.23 10.24 -13.10
N GLY A 333 13.79 11.26 -13.85
CA GLY A 333 14.58 11.87 -14.92
C GLY A 333 15.01 10.82 -15.94
N GLU A 334 16.31 10.73 -16.25
CA GLU A 334 16.87 9.75 -17.20
C GLU A 334 16.69 8.27 -16.79
N ALA A 335 16.28 8.00 -15.55
CA ALA A 335 16.02 6.65 -15.06
C ALA A 335 14.56 6.19 -15.27
N TRP A 336 13.72 7.05 -15.84
CA TRP A 336 12.31 6.79 -16.17
C TRP A 336 12.14 5.99 -17.46
#